data_AF-A0A950UKI8-F1
#
_entry.id   AF-A0A950UKI8-F1
#
_cell.length_a   1.000
_cell.length_b   1.000
_cell.length_c   1.000
_cell.angle_alpha   90.00
_cell.angle_beta   90.00
_cell.angle_gamma   90.00
#
_symmetry.space_group_name_H-M   'P 1'
#
loop_
_entity.id
_entity.type
_entity.pdbx_description
1 polymer ?
#
loop_
_entity_poly.entity_id
_entity_poly.type
_entity_poly.pdbx_seq_one_letter_code
_entity_poly.pdbx_strand_id
1 'polypeptide(L)'
;MTGAPPSDYRLAVPGGWFRIALDPELWEKRVAAFVEDRFRGIDNVPHMKRDLRDQLCAQAASAYASGGTELYLSMMTAGNVPLAASLVVFYVPPPPGGSHPPLEQVLQTVTTGEAELIDLPAGTALRHHYRERPHPNDPASMGITTLVTHLNIQVPVPETCGHLLLAFSTPMEPLADAFTELFDQIARTLKWVP
;
A
#
# COMPACT_ATOMS: atom_id res chain seq x y z
N MET A 1 26.66 -14.14 9.82
CA MET A 1 26.35 -13.28 10.99
C MET A 1 24.86 -13.46 11.23
N THR A 2 24.47 -14.29 12.19
CA THR A 2 23.06 -14.59 12.48
C THR A 2 22.51 -13.51 13.40
N GLY A 3 21.74 -12.58 12.84
CA GLY A 3 21.03 -11.56 13.61
C GLY A 3 19.76 -12.12 14.25
N ALA A 4 19.18 -11.40 15.21
CA ALA A 4 17.79 -11.64 15.58
C ALA A 4 16.87 -11.13 14.46
N PRO A 5 15.69 -11.73 14.25
CA PRO A 5 14.71 -11.19 13.31
C PRO A 5 14.31 -9.78 13.76
N PRO A 6 14.08 -8.85 12.82
CA PRO A 6 13.69 -7.49 13.16
C PRO A 6 12.35 -7.49 13.90
N SER A 7 12.23 -6.62 14.90
CA SER A 7 11.00 -6.42 15.67
C SER A 7 9.94 -5.62 14.93
N ASP A 8 10.35 -4.73 14.01
CA ASP A 8 9.47 -3.85 13.24
C ASP A 8 10.17 -3.34 11.96
N TYR A 9 9.50 -2.46 11.20
CA TYR A 9 10.08 -1.72 10.09
C TYR A 9 9.70 -0.25 10.14
N ARG A 10 10.45 0.58 9.41
CA ARG A 10 10.14 1.99 9.18
C ARG A 10 10.07 2.25 7.70
N LEU A 11 9.02 2.94 7.29
CA LEU A 11 8.78 3.39 5.92
C LEU A 11 8.48 4.88 5.95
N ALA A 12 9.20 5.65 5.15
CA ALA A 12 8.94 7.08 4.99
C ALA A 12 8.09 7.31 3.74
N VAL A 13 6.99 8.04 3.91
CA VAL A 13 6.11 8.47 2.83
C VAL A 13 6.18 10.00 2.70
N PRO A 14 5.92 10.56 1.51
CA PRO A 14 5.87 12.01 1.31
C PRO A 14 4.88 12.70 2.25
N GLY A 15 5.11 13.99 2.48
CA GLY A 15 4.15 14.83 3.16
C GLY A 15 2.80 14.81 2.45
N GLY A 16 1.71 14.71 3.21
CA GLY A 16 0.35 14.61 2.66
C GLY A 16 -0.15 13.18 2.47
N TRP A 17 0.60 12.16 2.87
CA TRP A 17 0.08 10.80 2.99
C TRP A 17 -0.50 10.56 4.38
N PHE A 18 -1.68 9.94 4.43
CA PHE A 18 -2.35 9.57 5.66
C PHE A 18 -2.19 8.06 5.92
N ARG A 19 -1.68 7.69 7.09
CA ARG A 19 -1.48 6.30 7.51
C ARG A 19 -2.61 5.85 8.44
N ILE A 20 -3.20 4.71 8.12
CA ILE A 20 -4.20 3.99 8.91
C ILE A 20 -3.58 2.64 9.28
N ALA A 21 -3.36 2.40 10.58
CA ALA A 21 -3.06 1.04 11.03
C ALA A 21 -4.33 0.20 10.90
N LEU A 22 -4.22 -0.98 10.27
CA LEU A 22 -5.34 -1.86 10.01
C LEU A 22 -5.63 -2.73 11.24
N ASP A 23 -6.03 -2.05 12.31
CA ASP A 23 -6.49 -2.64 13.54
C ASP A 23 -8.01 -2.42 13.64
N PRO A 24 -8.82 -3.51 13.60
CA PRO A 24 -10.27 -3.40 13.57
C PRO A 24 -10.86 -2.72 14.82
N GLU A 25 -10.13 -2.69 15.94
CA GLU A 25 -10.58 -2.03 17.17
C GLU A 25 -10.34 -0.51 17.16
N LEU A 26 -9.40 -0.03 16.34
CA LEU A 26 -8.88 1.33 16.41
C LEU A 26 -9.10 2.15 15.14
N TRP A 27 -9.21 1.52 13.97
CA TRP A 27 -9.17 2.22 12.69
C TRP A 27 -10.33 3.21 12.47
N GLU A 28 -11.56 2.88 12.88
CA GLU A 28 -12.75 3.72 12.70
C GLU A 28 -12.60 5.02 13.49
N LYS A 29 -12.05 4.93 14.71
CA LYS A 29 -11.76 6.09 15.55
C LYS A 29 -10.67 6.96 14.92
N ARG A 30 -9.63 6.36 14.34
CA ARG A 30 -8.54 7.07 13.66
C ARG A 30 -9.01 7.76 12.38
N VAL A 31 -9.83 7.07 11.59
CA VAL A 31 -10.46 7.62 10.38
C VAL A 31 -11.37 8.77 10.76
N ALA A 32 -12.24 8.63 11.77
CA ALA A 32 -13.10 9.71 12.22
C ALA A 32 -12.32 10.95 12.68
N ALA A 33 -11.27 10.76 13.48
CA ALA A 33 -10.42 11.86 13.93
C ALA A 33 -9.74 12.58 12.75
N PHE A 34 -9.27 11.82 11.75
CA PHE A 34 -8.67 12.37 10.54
C PHE A 34 -9.67 13.18 9.71
N VAL A 35 -10.88 12.65 9.48
CA VAL A 35 -11.92 13.37 8.73
C VAL A 35 -12.31 14.67 9.45
N GLU A 36 -12.46 14.64 10.78
CA GLU A 36 -12.74 15.85 11.55
C GLU A 36 -11.63 16.90 11.42
N ASP A 37 -10.37 16.48 11.49
CA ASP A 37 -9.23 17.38 11.29
C ASP A 37 -9.23 18.00 9.89
N ARG A 38 -9.51 17.19 8.87
CA ARG A 38 -9.50 17.63 7.46
C ARG A 38 -10.54 18.70 7.12
N PHE A 39 -11.68 18.65 7.78
CA PHE A 39 -12.79 19.57 7.57
C PHE A 39 -12.88 20.63 8.68
N ARG A 40 -11.84 20.79 9.49
CA ARG A 40 -11.79 21.82 10.54
C ARG A 40 -11.92 23.21 9.90
N GLY A 41 -12.90 23.98 10.38
CA GLY A 41 -13.17 25.34 9.87
C GLY A 41 -13.95 25.39 8.55
N ILE A 42 -14.43 24.25 8.05
CA ILE A 42 -15.35 24.20 6.90
C ILE A 42 -16.77 24.00 7.43
N ASP A 43 -17.62 25.00 7.23
CA ASP A 43 -19.03 24.95 7.63
C ASP A 43 -19.88 24.14 6.64
N ASN A 44 -20.96 23.54 7.14
CA ASN A 44 -22.02 22.89 6.34
C ASN A 44 -21.57 21.73 5.42
N VAL A 45 -20.63 20.89 5.88
CA VAL A 45 -20.14 19.69 5.16
C VAL A 45 -20.48 18.32 5.81
N PRO A 46 -21.60 18.14 6.54
CA PRO A 46 -21.86 16.88 7.25
C PRO A 46 -22.08 15.66 6.35
N HIS A 47 -22.49 15.87 5.09
CA HIS A 47 -22.59 14.79 4.11
C HIS A 47 -21.20 14.36 3.62
N MET A 48 -20.37 15.32 3.19
CA MET A 48 -19.00 15.04 2.72
C MET A 48 -18.13 14.36 3.78
N LYS A 49 -18.27 14.76 5.06
CA LYS A 49 -17.57 14.08 6.17
C LYS A 49 -17.98 12.61 6.29
N ARG A 50 -19.29 12.33 6.24
CA ARG A 50 -19.81 10.95 6.30
C ARG A 50 -19.33 10.14 5.11
N ASP A 51 -19.45 10.67 3.91
CA ASP A 51 -19.05 9.98 2.68
C ASP A 51 -17.55 9.64 2.71
N LEU A 52 -16.68 10.60 3.08
CA LEU A 52 -15.24 10.34 3.18
C LEU A 52 -14.92 9.32 4.26
N ARG A 53 -15.55 9.43 5.44
CA ARG A 53 -15.34 8.46 6.53
C ARG A 53 -15.73 7.05 6.09
N ASP A 54 -16.91 6.91 5.49
CA ASP A 54 -17.45 5.61 5.10
C ASP A 54 -16.59 4.98 3.98
N GLN A 55 -16.09 5.79 3.03
CA GLN A 55 -15.12 5.35 2.02
C GLN A 55 -13.79 4.88 2.63
N LEU A 56 -13.23 5.65 3.56
CA LEU A 56 -11.97 5.30 4.23
C LEU A 56 -12.11 4.04 5.09
N CYS A 57 -13.23 3.88 5.80
CA CYS A 57 -13.53 2.66 6.55
C CYS A 57 -13.69 1.45 5.62
N ALA A 58 -14.35 1.61 4.47
CA ALA A 58 -14.48 0.54 3.48
C ALA A 58 -13.11 0.13 2.90
N GLN A 59 -12.24 1.09 2.61
CA GLN A 59 -10.85 0.83 2.16
C GLN A 59 -10.05 0.07 3.22
N ALA A 60 -10.11 0.52 4.47
CA ALA A 60 -9.42 -0.13 5.57
C ALA A 60 -9.95 -1.57 5.77
N ALA A 61 -11.27 -1.75 5.76
CA ALA A 61 -11.93 -3.05 5.87
C ALA A 61 -11.50 -4.02 4.77
N SER A 62 -11.48 -3.55 3.52
CA SER A 62 -11.02 -4.34 2.37
C SER A 62 -9.54 -4.72 2.50
N ALA A 63 -8.68 -3.76 2.85
CA ALA A 63 -7.25 -4.01 3.03
C ALA A 63 -6.97 -5.05 4.14
N TYR A 64 -7.67 -4.97 5.27
CA TYR A 64 -7.55 -5.93 6.36
C TYR A 64 -8.12 -7.31 6.01
N ALA A 65 -9.24 -7.38 5.30
CA ALA A 65 -9.77 -8.64 4.80
C ALA A 65 -8.78 -9.37 3.88
N SER A 66 -7.95 -8.62 3.14
CA SER A 66 -6.84 -9.15 2.34
C SER A 66 -5.56 -9.44 3.16
N GLY A 67 -5.56 -9.24 4.47
CA GLY A 67 -4.41 -9.49 5.36
C GLY A 67 -3.45 -8.32 5.52
N GLY A 68 -3.84 -7.12 5.10
CA GLY A 68 -3.04 -5.90 5.24
C GLY A 68 -2.86 -5.50 6.70
N THR A 69 -1.69 -4.99 7.04
CA THR A 69 -1.35 -4.47 8.38
C THR A 69 -1.46 -2.95 8.43
N GLU A 70 -1.20 -2.27 7.30
CA GLU A 70 -1.25 -0.82 7.20
C GLU A 70 -1.78 -0.36 5.85
N LEU A 71 -2.55 0.72 5.86
CA LEU A 71 -3.05 1.40 4.67
C LEU A 71 -2.55 2.85 4.69
N TYR A 72 -2.00 3.29 3.57
CA TYR A 72 -1.60 4.67 3.34
C TYR A 72 -2.36 5.23 2.14
N LEU A 73 -2.81 6.47 2.26
CA LEU A 73 -3.57 7.16 1.23
C LEU A 73 -2.96 8.52 0.93
N SER A 74 -2.73 8.80 -0.35
CA SER A 74 -2.27 10.10 -0.80
C SER A 74 -3.41 11.12 -0.70
N MET A 75 -3.17 12.18 0.07
CA MET A 75 -4.02 13.36 0.17
C MET A 75 -3.38 14.57 -0.53
N MET A 76 -2.39 14.31 -1.40
CA MET A 76 -1.66 15.33 -2.13
C MET A 76 -2.55 15.97 -3.21
N THR A 77 -2.20 17.19 -3.60
CA THR A 77 -2.86 17.91 -4.69
C THR A 77 -1.81 18.53 -5.62
N ALA A 78 -2.07 18.50 -6.92
CA ALA A 78 -1.33 19.27 -7.91
C ALA A 78 -2.24 20.42 -8.37
N GLY A 79 -2.00 21.63 -7.84
CA GLY A 79 -2.96 22.72 -7.97
C GLY A 79 -4.27 22.38 -7.26
N ASN A 80 -5.36 22.27 -8.01
CA ASN A 80 -6.68 21.89 -7.51
C ASN A 80 -7.06 20.42 -7.79
N VAL A 81 -6.16 19.64 -8.40
CA VAL A 81 -6.43 18.24 -8.75
C VAL A 81 -5.88 17.31 -7.66
N PRO A 82 -6.72 16.44 -7.05
CA PRO A 82 -6.24 15.46 -6.07
C PRO A 82 -5.39 14.39 -6.75
N LEU A 83 -4.26 14.07 -6.12
CA LEU A 83 -3.31 13.06 -6.58
C LEU A 83 -3.65 11.73 -5.90
N ALA A 84 -4.56 10.97 -6.50
CA ALA A 84 -5.03 9.70 -5.95
C ALA A 84 -3.97 8.59 -6.08
N ALA A 85 -3.54 8.06 -4.93
CA ALA A 85 -2.69 6.88 -4.82
C ALA A 85 -2.85 6.23 -3.44
N SER A 86 -2.55 4.95 -3.34
CA SER A 86 -2.56 4.20 -2.09
C SER A 86 -1.35 3.28 -1.97
N LEU A 87 -1.06 2.88 -0.74
CA LEU A 87 -0.13 1.80 -0.41
C LEU A 87 -0.78 0.95 0.67
N VAL A 88 -0.83 -0.37 0.47
CA VAL A 88 -1.14 -1.32 1.53
C VAL A 88 0.11 -2.13 1.85
N VAL A 89 0.44 -2.24 3.13
CA VAL A 89 1.52 -3.11 3.59
C VAL A 89 0.93 -4.41 4.09
N PHE A 90 1.50 -5.52 3.65
CA PHE A 90 1.15 -6.86 4.12
C PHE A 90 2.38 -7.55 4.69
N TYR A 91 2.21 -8.28 5.79
CA TYR A 91 3.16 -9.28 6.20
C TYR A 91 2.70 -10.64 5.70
N VAL A 92 3.51 -11.27 4.86
CA VAL A 92 3.28 -12.60 4.31
C VAL A 92 4.11 -13.61 5.11
N PRO A 93 3.53 -14.31 6.10
CA PRO A 93 4.27 -15.30 6.87
C PRO A 93 4.74 -16.45 5.97
N PRO A 94 5.78 -17.20 6.38
CA PRO A 94 6.13 -18.42 5.67
C PRO A 94 4.98 -19.43 5.66
N PRO A 95 4.87 -20.26 4.61
CA PRO A 95 3.88 -21.33 4.58
C PRO A 95 4.15 -22.34 5.71
N PRO A 96 3.12 -23.01 6.25
CA PRO A 96 3.29 -24.02 7.29
C PRO A 96 4.29 -25.10 6.87
N GLY A 97 5.38 -25.26 7.63
CA GLY A 97 6.39 -26.30 7.40
C GLY A 97 7.36 -26.02 6.25
N GLY A 98 7.43 -24.80 5.72
CA GLY A 98 8.31 -24.49 4.60
C GLY A 98 8.80 -23.04 4.55
N SER A 99 9.41 -22.71 3.42
CA SER A 99 9.80 -21.35 3.05
C SER A 99 9.10 -20.97 1.74
N HIS A 100 8.97 -19.67 1.48
CA HIS A 100 8.54 -19.22 0.16
C HIS A 100 9.60 -19.60 -0.89
N PRO A 101 9.20 -19.81 -2.16
CA PRO A 101 10.16 -19.96 -3.24
C PRO A 101 11.14 -18.78 -3.29
N PRO A 102 12.40 -18.98 -3.69
CA PRO A 102 13.32 -17.89 -4.00
C PRO A 102 12.70 -16.89 -4.97
N LEU A 103 13.04 -15.61 -4.81
CA LEU A 103 12.42 -14.53 -5.61
C LEU A 103 12.63 -14.73 -7.12
N GLU A 104 13.73 -15.37 -7.53
CA GLU A 104 14.01 -15.73 -8.92
C GLU A 104 12.98 -16.72 -9.48
N GLN A 105 12.52 -17.66 -8.65
CA GLN A 105 11.45 -18.59 -9.04
C GLN A 105 10.11 -17.89 -9.10
N VAL A 106 9.82 -17.00 -8.13
CA VAL A 106 8.60 -16.18 -8.16
C VAL A 106 8.57 -15.31 -9.41
N LEU A 107 9.69 -14.68 -9.78
CA LEU A 107 9.84 -13.89 -10.99
C LEU A 107 9.47 -14.69 -12.26
N GLN A 108 9.90 -15.96 -12.34
CA GLN A 108 9.55 -16.85 -13.47
C GLN A 108 8.06 -17.21 -13.54
N THR A 109 7.30 -17.03 -12.46
CA THR A 109 5.86 -17.31 -12.42
C THR A 109 5.00 -16.11 -12.79
N VAL A 110 5.58 -14.91 -12.89
CA VAL A 110 4.85 -13.71 -13.27
C VAL A 110 4.47 -13.79 -14.75
N THR A 111 3.16 -13.80 -15.02
CA THR A 111 2.61 -13.91 -16.38
C THR A 111 2.05 -12.60 -16.93
N THR A 112 1.90 -11.58 -16.07
CA THR A 112 1.31 -10.28 -16.42
C THR A 112 2.20 -9.14 -15.91
N GLY A 113 2.29 -8.07 -16.71
CA GLY A 113 3.13 -6.92 -16.37
C GLY A 113 4.62 -7.20 -16.48
N GLU A 114 5.40 -6.35 -15.81
CA GLU A 114 6.86 -6.36 -15.77
C GLU A 114 7.31 -6.70 -14.36
N ALA A 115 8.16 -7.72 -14.21
CA ALA A 115 8.75 -8.06 -12.93
C ALA A 115 10.28 -8.14 -13.06
N GLU A 116 10.96 -7.73 -12.00
CA GLU A 116 12.42 -7.71 -11.92
C GLU A 116 12.88 -7.77 -10.46
N LEU A 117 14.12 -8.20 -10.25
CA LEU A 117 14.76 -8.07 -8.95
C LEU A 117 15.44 -6.71 -8.85
N ILE A 118 15.22 -6.02 -7.74
CA ILE A 118 15.83 -4.72 -7.44
C ILE A 118 16.60 -4.78 -6.12
N ASP A 119 17.62 -3.94 -6.00
CA ASP A 119 18.31 -3.73 -4.74
C ASP A 119 17.74 -2.52 -3.98
N LEU A 120 17.21 -2.80 -2.80
CA LEU A 120 16.79 -1.80 -1.81
C LEU A 120 17.79 -1.76 -0.64
N PRO A 121 17.86 -0.66 0.11
CA PRO A 121 18.60 -0.63 1.38
C PRO A 121 18.15 -1.70 2.39
N ALA A 122 16.91 -2.18 2.27
CA ALA A 122 16.33 -3.24 3.08
C ALA A 122 16.67 -4.67 2.62
N GLY A 123 17.36 -4.84 1.47
CA GLY A 123 17.67 -6.12 0.85
C GLY A 123 17.21 -6.22 -0.61
N THR A 124 17.56 -7.31 -1.28
CA THR A 124 17.06 -7.63 -2.63
C THR A 124 15.56 -7.92 -2.57
N ALA A 125 14.80 -7.30 -3.46
CA ALA A 125 13.34 -7.38 -3.49
C ALA A 125 12.84 -7.71 -4.89
N LEU A 126 11.67 -8.35 -4.98
CA LEU A 126 10.96 -8.52 -6.24
C LEU A 126 10.06 -7.31 -6.47
N ARG A 127 10.29 -6.61 -7.57
CA ARG A 127 9.46 -5.50 -8.06
C ARG A 127 8.56 -6.02 -9.16
N HIS A 128 7.26 -5.81 -9.06
CA HIS A 128 6.26 -6.24 -10.04
C HIS A 128 5.32 -5.07 -10.36
N HIS A 129 5.41 -4.58 -11.59
CA HIS A 129 4.62 -3.49 -12.13
C HIS A 129 3.61 -4.02 -13.13
N TYR A 130 2.32 -3.71 -12.95
CA TYR A 130 1.29 -4.12 -13.89
C TYR A 130 0.14 -3.11 -13.91
N ARG A 131 -0.70 -3.20 -14.92
CA ARG A 131 -1.92 -2.39 -15.03
C ARG A 131 -3.11 -3.32 -15.16
N GLU A 132 -4.15 -3.02 -14.41
CA GLU A 132 -5.37 -3.81 -14.39
C GLU A 132 -6.58 -2.88 -14.43
N ARG A 133 -7.61 -3.27 -15.19
CA ARG A 133 -8.90 -2.59 -15.12
C ARG A 133 -9.75 -3.35 -14.10
N PRO A 134 -10.14 -2.73 -12.98
CA PRO A 134 -10.98 -3.39 -11.99
C PRO A 134 -12.28 -3.86 -12.63
N HIS A 135 -12.78 -5.01 -12.19
CA HIS A 135 -14.02 -5.54 -12.74
C HIS A 135 -15.18 -4.60 -12.37
N PRO A 136 -16.09 -4.23 -13.30
CA PRO A 136 -17.14 -3.23 -13.06
C PRO A 136 -18.07 -3.55 -11.87
N ASN A 137 -18.23 -4.84 -11.57
CA ASN A 137 -19.08 -5.35 -10.49
C ASN A 137 -18.29 -5.78 -9.24
N ASP A 138 -16.98 -5.54 -9.19
CA ASP A 138 -16.21 -5.86 -8.00
C ASP A 138 -16.44 -4.77 -6.93
N PRO A 139 -17.07 -5.11 -5.78
CA PRO A 139 -17.30 -4.15 -4.71
C PRO A 139 -16.00 -3.63 -4.10
N ALA A 140 -14.88 -4.36 -4.20
CA ALA A 140 -13.57 -3.89 -3.77
C ALA A 140 -13.01 -2.77 -4.67
N SER A 141 -13.47 -2.67 -5.93
CA SER A 141 -13.11 -1.59 -6.84
C SER A 141 -13.63 -0.23 -6.40
N MET A 142 -14.62 -0.18 -5.49
CA MET A 142 -15.19 1.06 -4.93
C MET A 142 -15.55 2.12 -5.99
N GLY A 143 -16.09 1.68 -7.14
CA GLY A 143 -16.49 2.56 -8.23
C GLY A 143 -15.36 3.00 -9.17
N ILE A 144 -14.11 2.56 -8.95
CA ILE A 144 -13.03 2.72 -9.91
C ILE A 144 -13.29 1.79 -11.10
N THR A 145 -13.51 2.39 -12.27
CA THR A 145 -13.73 1.66 -13.53
C THR A 145 -12.62 1.93 -14.56
N THR A 146 -11.70 2.83 -14.22
CA THR A 146 -10.55 3.20 -15.05
C THR A 146 -9.40 2.22 -14.88
N LEU A 147 -8.41 2.31 -15.76
CA LEU A 147 -7.19 1.52 -15.64
C LEU A 147 -6.43 1.94 -14.37
N VAL A 148 -6.05 0.98 -13.53
CA VAL A 148 -5.26 1.19 -12.32
C VAL A 148 -3.85 0.67 -12.56
N THR A 149 -2.87 1.48 -12.21
CA THR A 149 -1.46 1.08 -12.21
C THR A 149 -1.09 0.56 -10.83
N HIS A 150 -0.49 -0.63 -10.78
CA HIS A 150 -0.06 -1.30 -9.58
C HIS A 150 1.46 -1.45 -9.59
N LEU A 151 2.07 -1.25 -8.42
CA LEU A 151 3.47 -1.60 -8.17
C LEU A 151 3.54 -2.38 -6.87
N ASN A 152 3.91 -3.66 -6.98
CA ASN A 152 4.09 -4.55 -5.85
C ASN A 152 5.59 -4.74 -5.60
N ILE A 153 6.03 -4.51 -4.38
CA ILE A 153 7.42 -4.73 -3.98
C ILE A 153 7.45 -5.72 -2.81
N GLN A 154 7.95 -6.92 -3.08
CA GLN A 154 8.07 -8.00 -2.11
C GLN A 154 9.49 -8.05 -1.57
N VAL A 155 9.66 -7.76 -0.28
CA VAL A 155 10.94 -7.69 0.41
C VAL A 155 11.04 -8.84 1.41
N PRO A 156 12.05 -9.72 1.32
CA PRO A 156 12.29 -10.75 2.33
C PRO A 156 12.59 -10.11 3.69
N VAL A 157 11.96 -10.63 4.76
CA VAL A 157 12.21 -10.16 6.12
C VAL A 157 13.46 -10.87 6.65
N PRO A 158 14.54 -10.14 7.04
CA PRO A 158 15.81 -10.73 7.47
C PRO A 158 15.65 -11.74 8.59
N GLU A 159 16.44 -12.82 8.55
CA GLU A 159 16.47 -13.88 9.57
C GLU A 159 15.09 -14.54 9.80
N THR A 160 14.21 -14.44 8.81
CA THR A 160 12.92 -15.16 8.76
C THR A 160 12.72 -15.76 7.37
N CYS A 161 11.68 -16.58 7.23
CA CYS A 161 11.19 -17.04 5.93
C CYS A 161 9.97 -16.22 5.44
N GLY A 162 9.65 -15.09 6.09
CA GLY A 162 8.52 -14.24 5.74
C GLY A 162 8.89 -13.13 4.75
N HIS A 163 7.87 -12.48 4.18
CA HIS A 163 8.04 -11.33 3.29
C HIS A 163 7.18 -10.17 3.75
N LEU A 164 7.65 -8.96 3.50
CA LEU A 164 6.86 -7.74 3.54
C LEU A 164 6.48 -7.38 2.11
N LEU A 165 5.19 -7.25 1.82
CA LEU A 165 4.68 -6.82 0.52
C LEU A 165 4.19 -5.37 0.64
N LEU A 166 4.79 -4.49 -0.17
CA LEU A 166 4.33 -3.12 -0.37
C LEU A 166 3.51 -3.08 -1.65
N ALA A 167 2.18 -3.02 -1.54
CA ALA A 167 1.27 -2.98 -2.68
C ALA A 167 0.81 -1.54 -2.93
N PHE A 168 1.42 -0.89 -3.91
CA PHE A 168 1.06 0.46 -4.32
C PHE A 168 0.04 0.42 -5.46
N SER A 169 -0.82 1.44 -5.52
CA SER A 169 -1.71 1.62 -6.67
C SER A 169 -2.05 3.08 -6.94
N THR A 170 -2.34 3.40 -8.20
CA THR A 170 -2.93 4.67 -8.60
C THR A 170 -3.89 4.52 -9.78
N PRO A 171 -5.08 5.14 -9.75
CA PRO A 171 -5.98 5.21 -10.91
C PRO A 171 -5.61 6.36 -11.87
N MET A 172 -4.53 7.11 -11.61
CA MET A 172 -4.16 8.32 -12.36
C MET A 172 -3.33 7.97 -13.59
N GLU A 173 -3.97 7.47 -14.65
CA GLU A 173 -3.30 7.06 -15.89
C GLU A 173 -2.32 8.12 -16.46
N PRO A 174 -2.66 9.44 -16.53
CA PRO A 174 -1.72 10.45 -17.04
C PRO A 174 -0.48 10.67 -16.17
N LEU A 175 -0.50 10.21 -14.92
CA LEU A 175 0.58 10.37 -13.93
C LEU A 175 1.16 9.02 -13.49
N ALA A 176 0.79 7.92 -14.16
CA ALA A 176 1.14 6.57 -13.74
C ALA A 176 2.65 6.41 -13.56
N ASP A 177 3.44 6.84 -14.54
CA ASP A 177 4.91 6.68 -14.50
C ASP A 177 5.55 7.51 -13.38
N ALA A 178 5.09 8.74 -13.16
CA ALA A 178 5.55 9.59 -12.07
C ALA A 178 5.20 9.02 -10.69
N PHE A 179 4.03 8.40 -10.55
CA PHE A 179 3.67 7.68 -9.33
C PHE A 179 4.51 6.42 -9.15
N THR A 180 4.77 5.64 -10.19
CA THR A 180 5.65 4.47 -10.13
C THR A 180 7.04 4.85 -9.64
N GLU A 181 7.62 5.94 -10.16
CA GLU A 181 8.89 6.49 -9.65
C GLU A 181 8.81 6.88 -8.17
N LEU A 182 7.72 7.53 -7.75
CA LEU A 182 7.49 7.89 -6.35
C LEU A 182 7.39 6.65 -5.45
N PHE A 183 6.69 5.60 -5.90
CA PHE A 183 6.54 4.35 -5.17
C PHE A 183 7.88 3.66 -4.99
N ASP A 184 8.71 3.63 -6.03
CA ASP A 184 10.09 3.12 -5.96
C ASP A 184 10.92 3.92 -4.91
N GLN A 185 10.76 5.25 -4.85
CA GLN A 185 11.43 6.06 -3.83
C GLN A 185 10.92 5.77 -2.41
N ILE A 186 9.61 5.59 -2.23
CA ILE A 186 9.02 5.20 -0.92
C ILE A 186 9.61 3.86 -0.48
N ALA A 187 9.63 2.85 -1.35
CA ALA A 187 10.16 1.53 -1.02
C ALA A 187 11.65 1.56 -0.66
N ARG A 188 12.44 2.43 -1.30
CA ARG A 188 13.86 2.64 -0.94
C ARG A 188 14.07 3.21 0.46
N THR A 189 13.05 3.80 1.08
CA THR A 189 13.13 4.31 2.46
C THR A 189 12.93 3.23 3.52
N LEU A 190 12.51 2.02 3.11
CA LEU A 190 12.28 0.90 4.01
C LEU A 190 13.55 0.57 4.81
N LYS A 191 13.41 0.50 6.13
CA LYS A 191 14.46 0.10 7.05
C LYS A 191 13.91 -0.85 8.09
N TRP A 192 14.60 -1.96 8.31
CA TRP A 192 14.32 -2.89 9.41
C TRP A 192 14.69 -2.25 10.76
N VAL A 193 13.86 -2.49 11.77
CA VAL A 193 14.11 -2.12 13.16
C VAL A 193 14.50 -3.39 13.91
N PRO A 194 15.65 -3.42 14.60
CA PRO A 194 16.08 -4.56 15.40
C PRO A 194 15.07 -4.96 16.47
#